data_AF-A0A9B2JPE8-F1
#
_entry.id   AF-A0A9B2JPE8-F1
#
_cell.length_a   1.000
_cell.length_b   1.000
_cell.length_c   1.000
_cell.angle_alpha   90.00
_cell.angle_beta   90.00
_cell.angle_gamma   90.00
#
_symmetry.space_group_name_H-M   'P 1'
#
loop_
_entity.id
_entity.type
_entity.pdbx_description
1 polymer ?
#
loop_
_entity_poly.entity_id
_entity_poly.type
_entity_poly.pdbx_seq_one_letter_code
_entity_poly.pdbx_strand_id
1 'polypeptide(L)'
;MYICKTITRTEIRVKRKTKLRVYWRLKLQAQSSSGGVQAEEGILIMDILRNVSSAFWSTDVWLPPNITWEDIKPNSDNKYADYQHLIYPLPMAFILLIIRYALERYCFAPIGKSLGIKNTRTKKATPNEILEKAYRSRKIKHKQILALAKQLDWSERQVERWLRLRRTQDKPSTLTKFCENSWRCLYYIYSFLYGLIILWNKPWLWDINHCYYNYPYHPVSNDIWWYYMISMAFYWSLSFSQFFDVKRKDFWQMFIHHIATIILMCFSWVGNLTRIGSLVLLVHDCADIFLEAAKMAKYANYQKLCDCIFVIFTVLWIITRIGVYPFWIIYSTSIKAPKIVPMFPAYYIFNSLLILLLFLHMIWTYLILKIAYNAFYAGQMEGDIRSSSSEDISDNSIDSTPLNNSTNYVTKQNSRQKVH
;
A
#
# COMPACT_ATOMS: atom_id res chain seq x y z
N MET A 1 -61.09 -65.29 -9.69
CA MET A 1 -60.34 -64.26 -8.94
C MET A 1 -58.86 -64.08 -9.36
N TYR A 2 -58.33 -64.84 -10.33
CA TYR A 2 -56.91 -64.76 -10.75
C TYR A 2 -56.63 -63.83 -11.96
N ILE A 3 -57.62 -63.53 -12.80
CA ILE A 3 -57.43 -62.69 -14.00
C ILE A 3 -57.35 -61.20 -13.67
N CYS A 4 -58.04 -60.74 -12.61
CA CYS A 4 -58.08 -59.32 -12.23
C CYS A 4 -56.76 -58.81 -11.57
N LYS A 5 -55.96 -59.70 -10.97
CA LYS A 5 -54.68 -59.36 -10.32
C LYS A 5 -53.50 -59.22 -11.32
N THR A 6 -53.60 -59.86 -12.48
CA THR A 6 -52.53 -59.81 -13.49
C THR A 6 -52.62 -58.54 -14.32
N ILE A 7 -53.84 -58.13 -14.73
CA ILE A 7 -54.10 -56.90 -15.50
C ILE A 7 -53.67 -55.66 -14.72
N THR A 8 -53.95 -55.61 -13.41
CA THR A 8 -53.53 -54.51 -12.53
C THR A 8 -52.01 -54.42 -12.38
N ARG A 9 -51.27 -55.54 -12.33
CA ARG A 9 -49.80 -55.53 -12.27
C ARG A 9 -49.15 -55.04 -13.57
N THR A 10 -49.67 -55.42 -14.75
CA THR A 10 -49.15 -54.92 -16.04
C THR A 10 -49.46 -53.45 -16.25
N GLU A 11 -50.68 -52.98 -15.93
CA GLU A 11 -51.03 -51.56 -16.00
C GLU A 11 -50.17 -50.69 -15.08
N ILE A 12 -49.92 -51.14 -13.84
CA ILE A 12 -49.06 -50.41 -12.90
C ILE A 12 -47.61 -50.35 -13.43
N ARG A 13 -47.11 -51.43 -14.04
CA ARG A 13 -45.74 -51.48 -14.61
C ARG A 13 -45.61 -50.59 -15.84
N VAL A 14 -46.63 -50.51 -16.70
CA VAL A 14 -46.68 -49.59 -17.84
C VAL A 14 -46.77 -48.14 -17.35
N LYS A 15 -47.68 -47.82 -16.42
CA LYS A 15 -47.80 -46.47 -15.83
C LYS A 15 -46.50 -45.99 -15.17
N ARG A 16 -45.77 -46.88 -14.48
CA ARG A 16 -44.45 -46.57 -13.89
C ARG A 16 -43.38 -46.31 -14.96
N LYS A 17 -43.30 -47.12 -16.02
CA LYS A 17 -42.37 -46.89 -17.14
C LYS A 17 -42.66 -45.60 -17.89
N THR A 18 -43.93 -45.22 -18.03
CA THR A 18 -44.34 -43.96 -18.67
C THR A 18 -44.00 -42.76 -17.78
N LYS A 19 -44.27 -42.82 -16.47
CA LYS A 19 -43.87 -41.77 -15.51
C LYS A 19 -42.35 -41.55 -15.46
N LEU A 20 -41.56 -42.63 -15.45
CA LEU A 20 -40.10 -42.54 -15.49
C LEU A 20 -39.60 -41.92 -16.80
N ARG A 21 -40.17 -42.31 -17.95
CA ARG A 21 -39.83 -41.69 -19.25
C ARG A 21 -40.16 -40.21 -19.30
N VAL A 22 -41.31 -39.80 -18.76
CA VAL A 22 -41.70 -38.38 -18.67
C VAL A 22 -40.76 -37.62 -17.75
N TYR A 23 -40.42 -38.17 -16.58
CA TYR A 23 -39.46 -37.56 -15.65
C TYR A 23 -38.09 -37.33 -16.28
N TRP A 24 -37.51 -38.35 -16.93
CA TRP A 24 -36.21 -38.21 -17.58
C TRP A 24 -36.22 -37.24 -18.76
N ARG A 25 -37.33 -37.20 -19.53
CA ARG A 25 -37.50 -36.22 -20.61
C ARG A 25 -37.55 -34.79 -20.08
N LEU A 26 -38.32 -34.54 -19.02
CA LEU A 26 -38.39 -33.22 -18.37
C LEU A 26 -37.05 -32.80 -17.76
N LYS A 27 -36.32 -33.73 -17.14
CA LYS A 27 -34.99 -33.46 -16.55
C LYS A 27 -33.95 -33.11 -17.62
N LEU A 28 -33.95 -33.81 -18.75
CA LEU A 28 -33.09 -33.51 -19.90
C LEU A 28 -33.44 -32.16 -20.54
N GLN A 29 -34.73 -31.84 -20.64
CA GLN A 29 -35.20 -30.56 -21.19
C GLN A 29 -34.83 -29.38 -20.27
N ALA A 30 -34.91 -29.56 -18.95
CA ALA A 30 -34.46 -28.58 -17.96
C ALA A 30 -32.93 -28.38 -17.97
N GLN A 31 -32.14 -29.45 -18.18
CA GLN A 31 -30.68 -29.33 -18.34
C GLN A 31 -30.30 -28.65 -19.66
N SER A 32 -31.01 -28.93 -20.75
CA SER A 32 -30.80 -28.27 -22.04
C SER A 32 -31.17 -26.78 -21.98
N SER A 33 -32.26 -26.42 -21.31
CA SER A 33 -32.64 -25.01 -21.14
C SER A 33 -31.70 -24.26 -20.21
N SER A 34 -31.27 -24.88 -19.10
CA SER A 34 -30.27 -24.30 -18.19
C SER A 34 -28.92 -24.11 -18.88
N GLY A 35 -28.49 -25.07 -19.71
CA GLY A 35 -27.26 -24.96 -20.48
C GLY A 35 -27.33 -23.87 -21.56
N GLY A 36 -28.50 -23.69 -22.20
CA GLY A 36 -28.76 -22.61 -23.15
C GLY A 36 -28.71 -21.23 -22.50
N VAL A 37 -29.38 -21.05 -21.35
CA VAL A 37 -29.35 -19.78 -20.60
C VAL A 37 -27.94 -19.45 -20.11
N GLN A 38 -27.20 -20.44 -19.61
CA GLN A 38 -25.82 -20.23 -19.14
C GLN A 38 -24.84 -19.92 -20.29
N ALA A 39 -25.11 -20.45 -21.50
CA ALA A 39 -24.37 -20.11 -22.71
C ALA A 39 -24.71 -18.70 -23.22
N GLU A 40 -25.99 -18.31 -23.21
CA GLU A 40 -26.43 -16.95 -23.56
C GLU A 40 -25.91 -15.89 -22.58
N GLU A 41 -25.94 -16.18 -21.27
CA GLU A 41 -25.32 -15.32 -20.26
C GLU A 41 -23.80 -15.20 -20.46
N GLY A 42 -23.13 -16.31 -20.79
CA GLY A 42 -21.70 -16.31 -21.12
C GLY A 42 -21.36 -15.47 -22.35
N ILE A 43 -22.17 -15.55 -23.41
CA ILE A 43 -22.03 -14.75 -24.63
C ILE A 43 -22.27 -13.27 -24.32
N LEU A 44 -23.32 -12.94 -23.56
CA LEU A 44 -23.63 -11.58 -23.15
C LEU A 44 -22.47 -10.96 -22.34
N ILE A 45 -21.90 -11.71 -21.39
CA ILE A 45 -20.76 -11.24 -20.59
C ILE A 45 -19.55 -11.01 -21.51
N MET A 46 -19.26 -11.92 -22.43
CA MET A 46 -18.15 -11.75 -23.39
C MET A 46 -18.34 -10.53 -24.31
N ASP A 47 -19.56 -10.29 -24.78
CA ASP A 47 -19.88 -9.13 -25.61
C ASP A 47 -19.79 -7.81 -24.81
N ILE A 48 -20.28 -7.79 -23.57
CA ILE A 48 -20.10 -6.65 -22.66
C ILE A 48 -18.61 -6.39 -22.43
N LEU A 49 -17.83 -7.42 -22.12
CA LEU A 49 -16.38 -7.30 -21.90
C LEU A 49 -15.67 -6.81 -23.17
N ARG A 50 -16.06 -7.30 -24.36
CA ARG A 50 -15.50 -6.85 -25.63
C ARG A 50 -15.83 -5.38 -25.89
N ASN A 51 -17.08 -4.96 -25.66
CA ASN A 51 -17.52 -3.57 -25.85
C ASN A 51 -16.81 -2.62 -24.88
N VAL A 52 -16.65 -3.02 -23.61
CA VAL A 52 -15.89 -2.26 -22.61
C VAL A 52 -14.42 -2.18 -23.01
N SER A 53 -13.83 -3.29 -23.46
CA SER A 53 -12.45 -3.34 -23.94
C SER A 53 -12.24 -2.44 -25.16
N SER A 54 -13.12 -2.49 -26.16
CA SER A 54 -13.02 -1.64 -27.35
C SER A 54 -13.21 -0.17 -27.03
N ALA A 55 -14.12 0.17 -26.10
CA ALA A 55 -14.29 1.54 -25.63
C ALA A 55 -13.05 2.04 -24.88
N PHE A 56 -12.48 1.18 -24.01
CA PHE A 56 -11.27 1.49 -23.28
C PHE A 56 -10.08 1.70 -24.22
N TRP A 57 -9.87 0.84 -25.21
CA TRP A 57 -8.76 0.91 -26.16
C TRP A 57 -9.02 1.82 -27.37
N SER A 58 -10.05 2.68 -27.31
CA SER A 58 -10.31 3.66 -28.37
C SER A 58 -9.13 4.62 -28.52
N THR A 59 -8.76 4.91 -29.78
CA THR A 59 -7.70 5.88 -30.12
C THR A 59 -8.03 7.27 -29.58
N ASP A 60 -9.32 7.64 -29.58
CA ASP A 60 -9.79 8.94 -29.09
C ASP A 60 -9.57 9.14 -27.59
N VAL A 61 -9.41 8.05 -26.84
CA VAL A 61 -9.16 8.10 -25.39
C VAL A 61 -7.69 8.24 -25.08
N TRP A 62 -6.84 7.48 -25.78
CA TRP A 62 -5.43 7.29 -25.41
C TRP A 62 -4.43 8.10 -26.23
N LEU A 63 -4.80 8.53 -27.43
CA LEU A 63 -3.86 9.11 -28.39
C LEU A 63 -4.25 10.53 -28.78
N PRO A 64 -3.28 11.37 -29.19
CA PRO A 64 -3.57 12.66 -29.78
C PRO A 64 -4.39 12.53 -31.08
N PRO A 65 -5.08 13.60 -31.51
CA PRO A 65 -5.81 13.61 -32.78
C PRO A 65 -4.91 13.22 -33.96
N ASN A 66 -5.48 12.44 -34.90
CA ASN A 66 -4.82 11.94 -36.11
C ASN A 66 -3.70 10.90 -35.89
N ILE A 67 -3.69 10.21 -34.74
CA ILE A 67 -2.73 9.14 -34.44
C ILE A 67 -3.48 7.86 -34.09
N THR A 68 -3.03 6.74 -34.64
CA THR A 68 -3.58 5.40 -34.41
C THR A 68 -2.59 4.51 -33.66
N TRP A 69 -3.07 3.38 -33.13
CA TRP A 69 -2.21 2.38 -32.51
C TRP A 69 -1.21 1.75 -33.48
N GLU A 70 -1.47 1.80 -34.79
CA GLU A 70 -0.56 1.28 -35.82
C GLU A 70 0.68 2.16 -35.97
N ASP A 71 0.52 3.48 -35.82
CA ASP A 71 1.61 4.47 -35.94
C ASP A 71 2.65 4.35 -34.81
N ILE A 72 2.22 3.86 -33.65
CA ILE A 72 3.05 3.70 -32.45
C ILE A 72 3.29 2.23 -32.09
N LYS A 73 3.00 1.31 -33.01
CA LYS A 73 3.26 -0.11 -32.79
C LYS A 73 4.78 -0.36 -32.77
N PRO A 74 5.31 -1.16 -31.82
CA PRO A 74 6.71 -1.52 -31.82
C PRO A 74 7.09 -2.29 -33.10
N ASN A 75 8.09 -1.80 -33.82
CA ASN A 75 8.62 -2.41 -35.04
C ASN A 75 10.13 -2.69 -34.88
N SER A 76 10.76 -3.37 -35.85
CA SER A 76 12.22 -3.63 -35.85
C SER A 76 13.05 -2.36 -35.67
N ASP A 77 12.55 -1.24 -36.17
CA ASP A 77 13.27 0.03 -36.24
C ASP A 77 12.94 0.95 -35.06
N ASN A 78 11.76 0.79 -34.44
CA ASN A 78 11.26 1.65 -33.36
C ASN A 78 10.75 0.84 -32.16
N LYS A 79 11.44 0.94 -31.03
CA LYS A 79 11.07 0.30 -29.75
C LYS A 79 10.13 1.18 -28.93
N TYR A 80 8.89 1.39 -29.38
CA TYR A 80 7.89 2.12 -28.60
C TYR A 80 7.37 1.30 -27.41
N ALA A 81 6.66 1.96 -26.49
CA ALA A 81 6.11 1.32 -25.30
C ALA A 81 4.98 0.34 -25.69
N ASP A 82 5.17 -0.94 -25.43
CA ASP A 82 4.14 -1.96 -25.58
C ASP A 82 3.36 -2.13 -24.27
N TYR A 83 2.03 -2.00 -24.31
CA TYR A 83 1.17 -2.21 -23.15
C TYR A 83 1.27 -3.65 -22.60
N GLN A 84 1.62 -4.63 -23.44
CA GLN A 84 1.83 -6.02 -23.02
C GLN A 84 2.95 -6.13 -21.98
N HIS A 85 3.91 -5.19 -21.97
CA HIS A 85 4.97 -5.17 -20.99
C HIS A 85 4.48 -4.98 -19.55
N LEU A 86 3.26 -4.45 -19.34
CA LEU A 86 2.66 -4.30 -18.01
C LEU A 86 2.37 -5.64 -17.31
N ILE A 87 2.51 -6.78 -18.01
CA ILE A 87 2.44 -8.10 -17.38
C ILE A 87 3.71 -8.48 -16.63
N TYR A 88 4.89 -7.99 -17.02
CA TYR A 88 6.19 -8.37 -16.41
C TYR A 88 6.36 -7.91 -14.95
N PRO A 89 5.87 -6.74 -14.53
CA PRO A 89 5.98 -6.29 -13.14
C PRO A 89 5.37 -7.25 -12.11
N LEU A 90 4.33 -8.01 -12.46
CA LEU A 90 3.67 -8.95 -11.54
C LEU A 90 4.57 -10.14 -11.13
N PRO A 91 5.10 -10.97 -12.05
CA PRO A 91 6.06 -12.02 -11.70
C PRO A 91 7.34 -11.43 -11.09
N MET A 92 7.81 -10.28 -11.57
CA MET A 92 8.95 -9.59 -10.96
C MET A 92 8.69 -9.18 -9.50
N ALA A 93 7.46 -8.77 -9.16
CA ALA A 93 7.08 -8.44 -7.79
C ALA A 93 7.20 -9.66 -6.87
N PHE A 94 6.80 -10.87 -7.33
CA PHE A 94 6.99 -12.10 -6.56
C PHE A 94 8.47 -12.42 -6.37
N ILE A 95 9.31 -12.23 -7.39
CA ILE A 95 10.77 -12.37 -7.27
C ILE A 95 11.33 -11.39 -6.23
N LEU A 96 10.91 -10.12 -6.27
CA LEU A 96 11.31 -9.12 -5.28
C LEU A 96 10.87 -9.51 -3.86
N LEU A 97 9.70 -10.13 -3.68
CA LEU A 97 9.27 -10.65 -2.37
C LEU A 97 10.14 -11.81 -1.89
N ILE A 98 10.59 -12.69 -2.79
CA ILE A 98 11.54 -13.77 -2.45
C ILE A 98 12.90 -13.19 -2.06
N ILE A 99 13.41 -12.23 -2.83
CA ILE A 99 14.66 -11.52 -2.52
C ILE A 99 14.55 -10.81 -1.17
N ARG A 100 13.44 -10.09 -0.93
CA ARG A 100 13.13 -9.46 0.35
C ARG A 100 13.21 -10.46 1.49
N TYR A 101 12.51 -11.59 1.38
CA TYR A 101 12.52 -12.63 2.40
C TYR A 101 13.94 -13.14 2.70
N ALA A 102 14.74 -13.37 1.66
CA ALA A 102 16.13 -13.79 1.82
C ALA A 102 16.98 -12.71 2.51
N LEU A 103 16.93 -11.46 2.06
CA LEU A 103 17.72 -10.38 2.64
C LEU A 103 17.30 -10.06 4.08
N GLU A 104 16.00 -10.07 4.39
CA GLU A 104 15.52 -9.89 5.76
C GLU A 104 16.09 -10.97 6.70
N ARG A 105 16.10 -12.23 6.25
CA ARG A 105 16.55 -13.36 7.07
C ARG A 105 18.07 -13.46 7.20
N TYR A 106 18.79 -13.27 6.10
CA TYR A 106 20.23 -13.58 6.02
C TYR A 106 21.13 -12.34 6.12
N CYS A 107 20.62 -11.13 5.88
CA CYS A 107 21.41 -9.90 5.92
C CYS A 107 20.90 -8.92 7.00
N PHE A 108 19.65 -8.45 6.89
CA PHE A 108 19.15 -7.37 7.73
C PHE A 108 18.93 -7.78 9.18
N ALA A 109 18.38 -8.97 9.45
CA ALA A 109 18.18 -9.42 10.82
C ALA A 109 19.50 -9.66 11.58
N PRO A 110 20.54 -10.28 10.99
CA PRO A 110 21.88 -10.34 11.59
C PRO A 110 22.47 -8.95 11.85
N ILE A 111 22.41 -8.03 10.88
CA ILE A 111 22.90 -6.65 11.05
C ILE A 111 22.15 -5.92 12.17
N GLY A 112 20.82 -6.05 12.24
CA GLY A 112 20.03 -5.46 13.31
C GLY A 112 20.43 -6.00 14.69
N LYS A 113 20.70 -7.30 14.80
CA LYS A 113 21.19 -7.91 16.05
C LYS A 113 22.59 -7.44 16.42
N SER A 114 23.51 -7.29 15.45
CA SER A 114 24.85 -6.77 15.72
C SER A 114 24.84 -5.30 16.16
N LEU A 115 23.83 -4.52 15.73
CA LEU A 115 23.55 -3.17 16.21
C LEU A 115 22.89 -3.14 17.61
N GLY A 116 22.70 -4.29 18.26
CA GLY A 116 22.12 -4.37 19.60
C GLY A 116 20.59 -4.34 19.64
N ILE A 117 19.91 -4.46 18.50
CA ILE A 117 18.44 -4.51 18.45
C ILE A 117 17.97 -5.87 18.99
N LYS A 118 17.41 -5.86 20.21
CA LYS A 118 16.87 -7.06 20.84
C LYS A 118 15.64 -7.56 20.07
N ASN A 119 15.61 -8.85 19.75
CA ASN A 119 14.42 -9.53 19.26
C ASN A 119 13.50 -9.88 20.44
N THR A 120 13.00 -8.86 21.14
CA THR A 120 12.11 -9.03 22.28
C THR A 120 10.74 -9.44 21.77
N ARG A 121 10.50 -10.74 21.61
CA ARG A 121 9.14 -11.27 21.42
C ARG A 121 8.39 -11.15 22.74
N THR A 122 7.22 -10.52 22.70
CA THR A 122 6.36 -10.36 23.86
C THR A 122 5.96 -11.72 24.43
N LYS A 123 5.85 -11.84 25.76
CA LYS A 123 5.38 -13.08 26.40
C LYS A 123 4.01 -13.45 25.83
N LYS A 124 3.84 -14.73 25.45
CA LYS A 124 2.58 -15.28 24.94
C LYS A 124 1.51 -15.31 26.03
N ALA A 125 0.26 -15.11 25.64
CA ALA A 125 -0.87 -15.11 26.55
C ALA A 125 -1.22 -16.55 26.83
N THR A 126 -1.70 -16.81 28.05
CA THR A 126 -2.21 -18.12 28.40
C THR A 126 -3.33 -18.48 27.41
N PRO A 127 -3.27 -19.65 26.74
CA PRO A 127 -4.31 -20.01 25.77
C PRO A 127 -5.69 -20.00 26.44
N ASN A 128 -6.61 -19.17 25.95
CA ASN A 128 -7.98 -19.09 26.43
C ASN A 128 -8.91 -18.76 25.25
N GLU A 129 -9.74 -19.72 24.85
CA GLU A 129 -10.60 -19.57 23.67
C GLU A 129 -11.72 -18.54 23.86
N ILE A 130 -12.22 -18.38 25.09
CA ILE A 130 -13.28 -17.41 25.40
C ILE A 130 -12.74 -15.99 25.24
N LEU A 131 -11.55 -15.73 25.80
CA LEU A 131 -10.89 -14.43 25.66
C LEU A 131 -10.39 -14.18 24.23
N GLU A 132 -9.98 -15.20 23.49
CA GLU A 132 -9.59 -15.05 22.08
C GLU A 132 -10.81 -14.73 21.20
N LYS A 133 -11.96 -15.37 21.44
CA LYS A 133 -13.23 -15.02 20.79
C LYS A 133 -13.64 -13.58 21.11
N ALA A 134 -13.55 -13.18 22.38
CA ALA A 134 -13.84 -11.81 22.81
C ALA A 134 -12.86 -10.78 22.22
N TYR A 135 -11.58 -11.13 22.09
CA TYR A 135 -10.59 -10.26 21.45
C TYR A 135 -10.87 -10.04 19.97
N ARG A 136 -11.34 -11.08 19.27
CA ARG A 136 -11.72 -10.99 17.84
C ARG A 136 -12.98 -10.15 17.62
N SER A 137 -13.92 -10.13 18.57
CA SER A 137 -15.03 -9.19 18.56
C SER A 137 -14.51 -7.78 18.90
N ARG A 138 -14.39 -6.92 17.89
CA ARG A 138 -13.77 -5.58 17.99
C ARG A 138 -14.29 -4.75 19.18
N LYS A 139 -13.37 -3.97 19.80
CA LYS A 139 -13.57 -3.02 20.92
C LYS A 139 -14.42 -3.61 22.07
N ILE A 140 -13.73 -4.27 23.00
CA ILE A 140 -14.32 -4.77 24.25
C ILE A 140 -14.64 -3.58 25.17
N LYS A 141 -15.91 -3.45 25.59
CA LYS A 141 -16.34 -2.45 26.58
C LYS A 141 -16.13 -2.97 28.00
N HIS A 142 -16.03 -2.07 28.99
CA HIS A 142 -15.86 -2.45 30.40
C HIS A 142 -16.94 -3.44 30.91
N LYS A 143 -18.21 -3.25 30.50
CA LYS A 143 -19.30 -4.21 30.82
C LYS A 143 -19.04 -5.64 30.32
N GLN A 144 -18.35 -5.80 29.19
CA GLN A 144 -17.99 -7.12 28.66
C GLN A 144 -16.82 -7.72 29.43
N ILE A 145 -15.89 -6.91 29.92
CA ILE A 145 -14.79 -7.36 30.80
C ILE A 145 -15.37 -7.97 32.08
N LEU A 146 -16.37 -7.33 32.69
CA LEU A 146 -17.08 -7.84 33.87
C LEU A 146 -17.77 -9.19 33.59
N ALA A 147 -18.45 -9.32 32.45
CA ALA A 147 -19.09 -10.56 32.06
C ALA A 147 -18.07 -11.69 31.82
N LEU A 148 -16.94 -11.38 31.17
CA LEU A 148 -15.85 -12.34 30.92
C LEU A 148 -15.16 -12.77 32.21
N ALA A 149 -14.94 -11.84 33.13
CA ALA A 149 -14.39 -12.12 34.47
C ALA A 149 -15.28 -13.13 35.21
N LYS A 150 -16.60 -12.90 35.22
CA LYS A 150 -17.58 -13.81 35.85
C LYS A 150 -17.64 -15.17 35.15
N GLN A 151 -17.56 -15.22 33.82
CA GLN A 151 -17.62 -16.47 33.05
C GLN A 151 -16.37 -17.35 33.25
N LEU A 152 -15.21 -16.73 33.45
CA LEU A 152 -13.91 -17.41 33.54
C LEU A 152 -13.45 -17.67 34.99
N ASP A 153 -14.23 -17.20 35.97
CA ASP A 153 -13.83 -17.14 37.39
C ASP A 153 -12.48 -16.42 37.58
N TRP A 154 -12.29 -15.33 36.82
CA TRP A 154 -11.08 -14.50 36.87
C TRP A 154 -11.42 -13.14 37.45
N SER A 155 -10.44 -12.48 38.06
CA SER A 155 -10.55 -11.05 38.37
C SER A 155 -10.56 -10.21 37.09
N GLU A 156 -11.23 -9.05 37.12
CA GLU A 156 -11.22 -8.07 36.03
C GLU A 156 -9.79 -7.73 35.60
N ARG A 157 -8.88 -7.55 36.57
CA ARG A 157 -7.46 -7.26 36.32
C ARG A 157 -6.76 -8.39 35.55
N GLN A 158 -7.09 -9.66 35.80
CA GLN A 158 -6.51 -10.78 35.05
C GLN A 158 -7.00 -10.78 33.60
N VAL A 159 -8.28 -10.52 33.36
CA VAL A 159 -8.86 -10.38 32.02
C VAL A 159 -8.23 -9.21 31.27
N GLU A 160 -8.15 -8.04 31.90
CA GLU A 160 -7.49 -6.86 31.32
C GLU A 160 -6.02 -7.10 31.01
N ARG A 161 -5.28 -7.75 31.93
CA ARG A 161 -3.88 -8.08 31.75
C ARG A 161 -3.70 -9.04 30.58
N TRP A 162 -4.56 -10.05 30.47
CA TRP A 162 -4.56 -10.98 29.34
C TRP A 162 -4.81 -10.24 28.02
N LEU A 163 -5.83 -9.38 27.97
CA LEU A 163 -6.17 -8.58 26.79
C LEU A 163 -5.04 -7.61 26.39
N ARG A 164 -4.38 -6.98 27.37
CA ARG A 164 -3.20 -6.13 27.14
C ARG A 164 -2.02 -6.95 26.60
N LEU A 165 -1.76 -8.11 27.19
CA LEU A 165 -0.68 -8.99 26.76
C LEU A 165 -0.92 -9.53 25.34
N ARG A 166 -2.16 -9.96 25.05
CA ARG A 166 -2.57 -10.42 23.72
C ARG A 166 -2.43 -9.34 22.66
N ARG A 167 -2.92 -8.11 22.95
CA ARG A 167 -2.68 -6.92 22.09
C ARG A 167 -1.20 -6.66 21.85
N THR A 168 -0.36 -6.85 22.86
CA THR A 168 1.09 -6.61 22.76
C THR A 168 1.82 -7.73 22.01
N GLN A 169 1.25 -8.94 21.91
CA GLN A 169 1.81 -10.02 21.06
C GLN A 169 1.62 -9.77 19.58
N ASP A 170 0.51 -9.15 19.19
CA ASP A 170 0.27 -8.79 17.79
C ASP A 170 1.12 -7.58 17.36
N LYS A 171 1.77 -6.89 18.31
CA LYS A 171 2.72 -5.82 17.99
C LYS A 171 3.99 -6.44 17.41
N PRO A 172 4.45 -5.99 16.24
CA PRO A 172 5.70 -6.44 15.65
C PRO A 172 6.91 -6.05 16.49
N SER A 173 7.96 -6.86 16.40
CA SER A 173 9.24 -6.54 17.04
C SER A 173 9.90 -5.31 16.40
N THR A 174 10.73 -4.59 17.16
CA THR A 174 11.57 -3.51 16.63
C THR A 174 12.51 -4.01 15.54
N LEU A 175 13.01 -5.24 15.66
CA LEU A 175 13.85 -5.89 14.65
C LEU A 175 13.08 -6.09 13.33
N THR A 176 11.81 -6.51 13.39
CA THR A 176 10.96 -6.64 12.19
C THR A 176 10.82 -5.30 11.50
N LYS A 177 10.48 -4.23 12.26
CA LYS A 177 10.41 -2.89 11.70
C LYS A 177 11.74 -2.47 11.08
N PHE A 178 12.87 -2.68 11.76
CA PHE A 178 14.19 -2.38 11.21
C PHE A 178 14.42 -3.08 9.87
N CYS A 179 14.18 -4.40 9.78
CA CYS A 179 14.37 -5.17 8.54
C CYS A 179 13.48 -4.66 7.39
N GLU A 180 12.21 -4.35 7.67
CA GLU A 180 11.29 -3.79 6.68
C GLU A 180 11.79 -2.44 6.12
N ASN A 181 12.32 -1.56 6.97
CA ASN A 181 12.83 -0.26 6.52
C ASN A 181 14.19 -0.41 5.82
N SER A 182 15.03 -1.37 6.22
CA SER A 182 16.27 -1.70 5.52
C SER A 182 16.03 -2.17 4.09
N TRP A 183 15.00 -3.00 3.86
CA TRP A 183 14.61 -3.43 2.52
C TRP A 183 14.21 -2.24 1.63
N ARG A 184 13.34 -1.36 2.14
CA ARG A 184 12.89 -0.17 1.41
C ARG A 184 14.05 0.79 1.16
N CYS A 185 14.89 1.05 2.17
CA CYS A 185 16.07 1.89 2.06
C CYS A 185 17.04 1.38 0.97
N LEU A 186 17.34 0.08 0.97
CA LEU A 186 18.21 -0.54 -0.05
C LEU A 186 17.63 -0.36 -1.46
N TYR A 187 16.32 -0.59 -1.61
CA TYR A 187 15.64 -0.40 -2.88
C TYR A 187 15.70 1.06 -3.35
N TYR A 188 15.37 2.04 -2.51
CA TYR A 188 15.37 3.45 -2.89
C TYR A 188 16.78 3.95 -3.25
N ILE A 189 17.83 3.48 -2.55
CA ILE A 189 19.22 3.77 -2.91
C ILE A 189 19.52 3.25 -4.32
N TYR A 190 19.20 1.97 -4.58
CA TYR A 190 19.40 1.36 -5.89
C TYR A 190 18.64 2.10 -6.98
N SER A 191 17.35 2.35 -6.78
CA SER A 191 16.44 2.99 -7.75
C SER A 191 16.89 4.41 -8.08
N PHE A 192 17.22 5.21 -7.06
CA PHE A 192 17.69 6.58 -7.25
C PHE A 192 19.03 6.64 -7.99
N LEU A 193 20.01 5.81 -7.62
CA LEU A 193 21.31 5.77 -8.29
C LEU A 193 21.17 5.30 -9.74
N TYR A 194 20.39 4.24 -9.97
CA TYR A 194 20.11 3.73 -11.32
C TYR A 194 19.43 4.81 -12.18
N GLY A 195 18.37 5.43 -11.66
CA GLY A 195 17.65 6.52 -12.31
C GLY A 195 18.56 7.70 -12.66
N LEU A 196 19.42 8.13 -11.71
CA LEU A 196 20.35 9.23 -11.93
C LEU A 196 21.35 8.92 -13.05
N ILE A 197 21.95 7.72 -13.03
CA ILE A 197 22.93 7.29 -14.03
C ILE A 197 22.32 7.25 -15.43
N ILE A 198 21.15 6.61 -15.59
CA ILE A 198 20.54 6.43 -16.92
C ILE A 198 19.94 7.72 -17.47
N LEU A 199 19.46 8.62 -16.60
CA LEU A 199 18.85 9.89 -16.98
C LEU A 199 19.88 10.99 -17.22
N TRP A 200 21.10 10.87 -16.69
CA TRP A 200 22.14 11.90 -16.81
C TRP A 200 22.38 12.33 -18.26
N ASN A 201 22.42 11.35 -19.17
CA ASN A 201 22.67 11.57 -20.59
C ASN A 201 21.39 11.83 -21.40
N LYS A 202 20.23 11.97 -20.75
CA LYS A 202 18.94 12.20 -21.43
C LYS A 202 18.60 13.69 -21.40
N PRO A 203 18.22 14.29 -22.54
CA PRO A 203 18.01 15.73 -22.61
C PRO A 203 16.85 16.22 -21.73
N TRP A 204 15.83 15.38 -21.51
CA TRP A 204 14.67 15.73 -20.70
C TRP A 204 14.95 15.84 -19.19
N LEU A 205 16.10 15.34 -18.70
CA LEU A 205 16.53 15.61 -17.33
C LEU A 205 16.87 17.09 -17.14
N TRP A 206 17.49 17.70 -18.15
CA TRP A 206 18.01 19.07 -18.09
C TRP A 206 17.01 20.09 -18.65
N ASP A 207 16.28 19.72 -19.71
CA ASP A 207 15.18 20.52 -20.25
C ASP A 207 13.92 19.67 -20.43
N ILE A 208 12.99 19.84 -19.50
CA ILE A 208 11.73 19.12 -19.41
C ILE A 208 10.84 19.25 -20.67
N ASN A 209 11.04 20.26 -21.52
CA ASN A 209 10.26 20.41 -22.76
C ASN A 209 10.54 19.25 -23.75
N HIS A 210 11.71 18.62 -23.66
CA HIS A 210 12.04 17.41 -24.42
C HIS A 210 11.15 16.21 -24.05
N CYS A 211 10.35 16.28 -22.98
CA CYS A 211 9.28 15.31 -22.72
C CYS A 211 8.14 15.40 -23.74
N TYR A 212 8.03 16.47 -24.53
CA TYR A 212 6.89 16.69 -25.44
C TYR A 212 7.28 16.84 -26.90
N TYR A 213 8.50 17.26 -27.20
CA TYR A 213 8.96 17.35 -28.59
C TYR A 213 8.91 15.98 -29.27
N ASN A 214 8.31 15.93 -30.47
CA ASN A 214 8.04 14.70 -31.25
C ASN A 214 7.17 13.66 -30.53
N TYR A 215 6.43 14.04 -29.49
CA TYR A 215 5.45 13.15 -28.87
C TYR A 215 4.31 12.87 -29.88
N PRO A 216 3.80 11.63 -29.99
CA PRO A 216 4.04 10.44 -29.16
C PRO A 216 5.15 9.49 -29.65
N TYR A 217 5.98 9.89 -30.62
CA TYR A 217 7.00 9.03 -31.26
C TYR A 217 8.29 8.91 -30.44
N HIS A 218 8.17 8.51 -29.17
CA HIS A 218 9.32 8.39 -28.26
C HIS A 218 9.76 6.93 -28.12
N PRO A 219 10.95 6.55 -28.63
CA PRO A 219 11.47 5.20 -28.41
C PRO A 219 11.88 5.02 -26.95
N VAL A 220 11.60 3.84 -26.41
CA VAL A 220 11.98 3.42 -25.05
C VAL A 220 13.27 2.64 -25.12
N SER A 221 14.35 3.20 -24.58
CA SER A 221 15.61 2.48 -24.44
C SER A 221 15.52 1.39 -23.36
N ASN A 222 16.29 0.31 -23.52
CA ASN A 222 16.29 -0.82 -22.58
C ASN A 222 16.51 -0.38 -21.12
N ASP A 223 17.33 0.64 -20.86
CA ASP A 223 17.60 1.13 -19.50
C ASP A 223 16.35 1.75 -18.86
N ILE A 224 15.55 2.50 -19.64
CA ILE A 224 14.30 3.10 -19.17
C ILE A 224 13.27 1.99 -18.94
N TRP A 225 13.25 0.97 -19.81
CA TRP A 225 12.39 -0.19 -19.63
C TRP A 225 12.67 -0.88 -18.30
N TRP A 226 13.94 -1.21 -18.00
CA TRP A 226 14.29 -1.85 -16.73
C TRP A 226 13.98 -0.96 -15.53
N TYR A 227 14.24 0.35 -15.63
CA TYR A 227 13.89 1.29 -14.58
C TYR A 227 12.40 1.28 -14.24
N TYR A 228 11.55 1.33 -15.27
CA TYR A 228 10.10 1.31 -15.12
C TYR A 228 9.57 -0.04 -14.61
N MET A 229 10.04 -1.15 -15.17
CA MET A 229 9.54 -2.48 -14.83
C MET A 229 9.92 -2.87 -13.41
N ILE A 230 11.16 -2.61 -12.99
CA ILE A 230 11.60 -2.85 -11.61
C ILE A 230 10.83 -1.94 -10.65
N SER A 231 10.64 -0.66 -11.01
CA SER A 231 9.88 0.29 -10.19
C SER A 231 8.44 -0.15 -9.99
N MET A 232 7.75 -0.52 -11.07
CA MET A 232 6.37 -1.00 -10.98
C MET A 232 6.29 -2.32 -10.19
N ALA A 233 7.24 -3.23 -10.39
CA ALA A 233 7.32 -4.48 -9.64
C ALA A 233 7.50 -4.24 -8.14
N PHE A 234 8.31 -3.25 -7.76
CA PHE A 234 8.49 -2.88 -6.36
C PHE A 234 7.20 -2.35 -5.74
N TYR A 235 6.47 -1.44 -6.41
CA TYR A 235 5.18 -0.94 -5.91
C TYR A 235 4.11 -2.05 -5.83
N TRP A 236 4.09 -2.99 -6.77
CA TRP A 236 3.26 -4.19 -6.66
C TRP A 236 3.65 -5.04 -5.45
N SER A 237 4.95 -5.27 -5.24
CA SER A 237 5.45 -6.04 -4.10
C SER A 237 5.05 -5.40 -2.77
N LEU A 238 5.12 -4.06 -2.66
CA LEU A 238 4.66 -3.32 -1.49
C LEU A 238 3.14 -3.39 -1.32
N SER A 239 2.38 -3.32 -2.40
CA SER A 239 0.91 -3.41 -2.36
C SER A 239 0.45 -4.78 -1.83
N PHE A 240 1.13 -5.86 -2.23
CA PHE A 240 0.85 -7.21 -1.72
C PHE A 240 1.36 -7.40 -0.30
N SER A 241 2.61 -7.00 -0.02
CA SER A 241 3.22 -7.24 1.30
C SER A 241 2.54 -6.43 2.39
N GLN A 242 2.00 -5.24 2.08
CA GLN A 242 1.40 -4.36 3.07
C GLN A 242 0.26 -5.00 3.88
N PHE A 243 -0.45 -5.99 3.32
CA PHE A 243 -1.49 -6.73 4.05
C PHE A 243 -0.95 -7.66 5.14
N PHE A 244 0.30 -8.11 4.98
CA PHE A 244 1.02 -9.00 5.90
C PHE A 244 2.03 -8.24 6.77
N ASP A 245 2.51 -7.10 6.29
CA ASP A 245 3.41 -6.19 7.02
C ASP A 245 2.69 -5.53 8.21
N VAL A 246 3.48 -4.82 9.01
CA VAL A 246 2.98 -4.06 10.17
C VAL A 246 1.93 -3.03 9.75
N LYS A 247 0.68 -3.27 10.14
CA LYS A 247 -0.40 -2.30 9.94
C LYS A 247 -0.19 -1.06 10.81
N ARG A 248 -0.02 0.08 10.14
CA ARG A 248 0.12 1.41 10.76
C ARG A 248 -1.19 2.20 10.60
N LYS A 249 -1.34 3.31 11.33
CA LYS A 249 -2.58 4.11 11.32
C LYS A 249 -2.90 4.71 9.94
N ASP A 250 -1.86 4.86 9.12
CA ASP A 250 -1.90 5.36 7.75
C ASP A 250 -2.03 4.26 6.68
N PHE A 251 -2.41 3.05 7.08
CA PHE A 251 -2.55 1.90 6.18
C PHE A 251 -3.33 2.24 4.90
N TRP A 252 -4.53 2.84 5.03
CA TRP A 252 -5.37 3.17 3.87
C TRP A 252 -4.77 4.27 3.00
N GLN A 253 -4.13 5.27 3.62
CA GLN A 253 -3.47 6.35 2.88
C GLN A 253 -2.31 5.82 2.04
N MET A 254 -1.46 4.96 2.63
CA MET A 254 -0.35 4.31 1.91
C MET A 254 -0.84 3.33 0.85
N PHE A 255 -1.93 2.60 1.11
CA PHE A 255 -2.51 1.70 0.12
C PHE A 255 -3.07 2.46 -1.10
N ILE A 256 -3.86 3.51 -0.86
CA ILE A 256 -4.37 4.39 -1.92
C ILE A 256 -3.22 4.99 -2.71
N HIS A 257 -2.14 5.42 -2.03
CA HIS A 257 -0.93 5.89 -2.69
C HIS A 257 -0.32 4.85 -3.62
N HIS A 258 -0.07 3.62 -3.16
CA HIS A 258 0.52 2.58 -4.01
C HIS A 258 -0.36 2.25 -5.22
N ILE A 259 -1.68 2.19 -5.04
CA ILE A 259 -2.60 1.96 -6.16
C ILE A 259 -2.56 3.15 -7.13
N ALA A 260 -2.57 4.38 -6.63
CA ALA A 260 -2.46 5.58 -7.45
C ALA A 260 -1.13 5.63 -8.22
N THR A 261 0.01 5.27 -7.61
CA THR A 261 1.31 5.24 -8.29
C THR A 261 1.38 4.13 -9.34
N ILE A 262 0.86 2.94 -9.06
CA ILE A 262 0.78 1.85 -10.06
C ILE A 262 -0.07 2.29 -11.26
N ILE A 263 -1.26 2.84 -11.02
CA ILE A 263 -2.13 3.33 -12.10
C ILE A 263 -1.42 4.45 -12.88
N LEU A 264 -0.78 5.40 -12.19
CA LEU A 264 -0.03 6.49 -12.81
C LEU A 264 1.09 5.95 -13.72
N MET A 265 1.84 4.94 -13.27
CA MET A 265 2.88 4.32 -14.08
C MET A 265 2.31 3.54 -15.27
N CYS A 266 1.18 2.84 -15.11
CA CYS A 266 0.49 2.17 -16.23
C CYS A 266 0.03 3.18 -17.29
N PHE A 267 -0.63 4.28 -16.89
CA PHE A 267 -1.04 5.35 -17.80
C PHE A 267 0.17 6.00 -18.48
N SER A 268 1.23 6.25 -17.71
CA SER A 268 2.50 6.77 -18.25
C SER A 268 3.09 5.85 -19.31
N TRP A 269 3.02 4.54 -19.11
CA TRP A 269 3.55 3.55 -20.05
C TRP A 269 2.69 3.44 -21.31
N VAL A 270 1.38 3.23 -21.16
CA VAL A 270 0.45 3.07 -22.30
C VAL A 270 0.39 4.32 -23.16
N GLY A 271 0.37 5.51 -22.53
CA GLY A 271 0.37 6.79 -23.25
C GLY A 271 1.76 7.22 -23.76
N ASN A 272 2.78 6.37 -23.71
CA ASN A 272 4.18 6.71 -24.05
C ASN A 272 4.71 8.00 -23.38
N LEU A 273 4.25 8.30 -22.16
CA LEU A 273 4.69 9.40 -21.31
C LEU A 273 5.86 8.96 -20.40
N THR A 274 6.73 8.10 -20.90
CA THR A 274 7.82 7.47 -20.12
C THR A 274 8.89 8.48 -19.69
N ARG A 275 9.14 9.51 -20.52
CA ARG A 275 10.08 10.59 -20.20
C ARG A 275 9.67 11.34 -18.94
N ILE A 276 8.42 11.81 -18.86
CA ILE A 276 7.95 12.54 -17.68
C ILE A 276 7.85 11.65 -16.45
N GLY A 277 7.36 10.41 -16.58
CA GLY A 277 7.26 9.54 -15.43
C GLY A 277 8.62 9.05 -14.91
N SER A 278 9.66 8.97 -15.76
CA SER A 278 11.04 8.73 -15.29
C SER A 278 11.55 9.84 -14.38
N LEU A 279 11.20 11.10 -14.66
CA LEU A 279 11.51 12.25 -13.80
C LEU A 279 10.71 12.21 -12.51
N VAL A 280 9.42 11.82 -12.57
CA VAL A 280 8.60 11.61 -11.37
C VAL A 280 9.27 10.57 -10.45
N LEU A 281 9.63 9.39 -10.96
CA LEU A 281 10.32 8.35 -10.17
C LEU A 281 11.60 8.89 -9.52
N LEU A 282 12.47 9.54 -10.29
CA LEU A 282 13.75 10.07 -9.79
C LEU A 282 13.57 11.09 -8.65
N VAL A 283 12.67 12.06 -8.85
CA VAL A 283 12.38 13.09 -7.83
C VAL A 283 11.78 12.46 -6.58
N HIS A 284 11.03 11.35 -6.72
CA HIS A 284 10.39 10.69 -5.60
C HIS A 284 11.34 9.86 -4.75
N ASP A 285 12.23 9.10 -5.35
CA ASP A 285 13.07 8.15 -4.61
C ASP A 285 14.12 8.85 -3.72
N CYS A 286 14.53 10.08 -4.08
CA CYS A 286 15.59 10.82 -3.38
C CYS A 286 15.32 11.03 -1.87
N ALA A 287 14.15 11.56 -1.52
CA ALA A 287 13.82 11.85 -0.12
C ALA A 287 13.51 10.57 0.69
N ASP A 288 13.01 9.53 0.02
CA ASP A 288 12.56 8.30 0.66
C ASP A 288 13.73 7.46 1.22
N ILE A 289 14.93 7.60 0.65
CA ILE A 289 16.18 7.03 1.21
C ILE A 289 16.38 7.52 2.65
N PHE A 290 16.32 8.84 2.86
CA PHE A 290 16.56 9.44 4.17
C PHE A 290 15.41 9.18 5.14
N LEU A 291 14.17 9.09 4.64
CA LEU A 291 12.99 8.71 5.42
C LEU A 291 13.16 7.32 6.05
N GLU A 292 13.56 6.33 5.26
CA GLU A 292 13.75 4.96 5.74
C GLU A 292 15.01 4.84 6.61
N ALA A 293 16.10 5.55 6.26
CA ALA A 293 17.32 5.59 7.05
C ALA A 293 17.12 6.21 8.45
N ALA A 294 16.32 7.29 8.58
CA ALA A 294 16.00 7.90 9.87
C ALA A 294 15.27 6.90 10.78
N LYS A 295 14.30 6.15 10.24
CA LYS A 295 13.59 5.11 11.00
C LYS A 295 14.52 3.97 11.42
N MET A 296 15.43 3.54 10.54
CA MET A 296 16.44 2.54 10.89
C MET A 296 17.31 3.00 12.06
N ALA A 297 17.82 4.23 12.02
CA ALA A 297 18.61 4.82 13.10
C ALA A 297 17.83 4.90 14.41
N LYS A 298 16.54 5.27 14.34
CA LYS A 298 15.62 5.27 15.50
C LYS A 298 15.48 3.88 16.12
N TYR A 299 15.26 2.84 15.31
CA TYR A 299 15.12 1.47 15.83
C TYR A 299 16.42 0.89 16.39
N ALA A 300 17.57 1.37 15.91
CA ALA A 300 18.89 1.05 16.47
C ALA A 300 19.24 1.86 17.75
N ASN A 301 18.35 2.75 18.22
CA ASN A 301 18.58 3.67 19.34
C ASN A 301 19.74 4.67 19.11
N TYR A 302 20.03 5.02 17.85
CA TYR A 302 21.02 6.05 17.51
C TYR A 302 20.35 7.41 17.33
N GLN A 303 19.93 8.02 18.45
CA GLN A 303 19.10 9.23 18.44
C GLN A 303 19.75 10.41 17.71
N LYS A 304 21.02 10.73 17.98
CA LYS A 304 21.72 11.84 17.32
C LYS A 304 21.78 11.67 15.79
N LEU A 305 22.03 10.44 15.33
CA LEU A 305 22.05 10.11 13.90
C LEU A 305 20.65 10.21 13.29
N CYS A 306 19.64 9.68 13.99
CA CYS A 306 18.24 9.79 13.60
C CYS A 306 17.83 11.26 13.41
N ASP A 307 18.15 12.12 14.36
CA ASP A 307 17.78 13.54 14.33
C ASP A 307 18.46 14.26 13.15
N CYS A 308 19.75 13.99 12.92
CA CYS A 308 20.50 14.54 11.79
C CYS A 308 19.89 14.11 10.43
N ILE A 309 19.65 12.80 10.26
CA ILE A 309 19.04 12.26 9.03
C ILE A 309 17.62 12.80 8.86
N PHE A 310 16.85 12.96 9.93
CA PHE A 310 15.49 13.48 9.88
C PHE A 310 15.43 14.94 9.40
N VAL A 311 16.39 15.78 9.80
CA VAL A 311 16.51 17.16 9.30
C VAL A 311 16.82 17.15 7.80
N ILE A 312 17.80 16.35 7.37
CA ILE A 312 18.15 16.21 5.94
C ILE A 312 16.94 15.74 5.13
N PHE A 313 16.26 14.70 5.63
CA PHE A 313 15.01 14.18 5.07
C PHE A 313 13.96 15.29 4.92
N THR A 314 13.72 16.08 5.96
CA THR A 314 12.68 17.13 5.95
C THR A 314 12.96 18.19 4.89
N VAL A 315 14.22 18.64 4.80
CA VAL A 315 14.65 19.61 3.78
C VAL A 315 14.48 19.03 2.37
N LEU A 316 14.98 17.81 2.13
CA LEU A 316 14.87 17.15 0.83
C LEU A 316 13.41 16.87 0.44
N TRP A 317 12.57 16.47 1.39
CA TRP A 317 11.14 16.27 1.19
C TRP A 317 10.46 17.54 0.71
N ILE A 318 10.69 18.68 1.37
CA ILE A 318 10.10 19.96 0.96
C ILE A 318 10.57 20.35 -0.44
N ILE A 319 11.88 20.28 -0.71
CA ILE A 319 12.45 20.62 -2.02
C ILE A 319 11.86 19.74 -3.12
N THR A 320 11.88 18.43 -2.95
CA THR A 320 11.46 17.48 -3.99
C THR A 320 9.94 17.44 -4.17
N ARG A 321 9.17 17.38 -3.07
CA ARG A 321 7.71 17.13 -3.10
C ARG A 321 6.87 18.39 -3.23
N ILE A 322 7.32 19.50 -2.64
CA ILE A 322 6.57 20.76 -2.59
C ILE A 322 7.20 21.82 -3.51
N GLY A 323 8.50 21.73 -3.79
CA GLY A 323 9.18 22.57 -4.77
C GLY A 323 9.14 21.97 -6.18
N VAL A 324 10.06 21.05 -6.45
CA VAL A 324 10.33 20.50 -7.78
C VAL A 324 9.09 19.81 -8.36
N TYR A 325 8.42 18.93 -7.62
CA TYR A 325 7.30 18.18 -8.16
C TYR A 325 6.13 19.05 -8.69
N PRO A 326 5.53 19.98 -7.93
CA PRO A 326 4.44 20.80 -8.45
C PRO A 326 4.90 21.88 -9.43
N PHE A 327 5.99 22.60 -9.13
CA PHE A 327 6.39 23.77 -9.93
C PHE A 327 7.21 23.43 -11.17
N TRP A 328 7.87 22.26 -11.22
CA TRP A 328 8.61 21.81 -12.39
C TRP A 328 7.82 20.74 -13.17
N ILE A 329 7.43 19.64 -12.52
CA ILE A 329 6.78 18.51 -13.21
C ILE A 329 5.31 18.80 -13.52
N ILE A 330 4.47 19.04 -12.51
CA ILE A 330 3.02 19.25 -12.72
C ILE A 330 2.76 20.50 -13.55
N TYR A 331 3.50 21.58 -13.32
CA TYR A 331 3.42 22.78 -14.17
C TYR A 331 3.76 22.46 -15.63
N SER A 332 4.80 21.65 -15.87
CA SER A 332 5.19 21.24 -17.22
C SER A 332 4.09 20.44 -17.91
N THR A 333 3.52 19.44 -17.23
CA THR A 333 2.46 18.59 -17.83
C THR A 333 1.14 19.32 -17.97
N SER A 334 0.76 20.13 -16.98
CA SER A 334 -0.56 20.76 -16.96
C SER A 334 -0.63 22.03 -17.79
N ILE A 335 0.48 22.77 -17.93
CA ILE A 335 0.50 24.11 -18.57
C ILE A 335 1.36 24.17 -19.83
N LYS A 336 2.55 23.55 -19.83
CA LYS A 336 3.43 23.62 -21.01
C LYS A 336 3.03 22.61 -22.08
N ALA A 337 2.75 21.37 -21.70
CA ALA A 337 2.42 20.32 -22.66
C ALA A 337 1.21 20.67 -23.54
N PRO A 338 0.09 21.24 -23.02
CA PRO A 338 -1.08 21.57 -23.87
C PRO A 338 -0.80 22.65 -24.91
N LYS A 339 0.30 23.40 -24.78
CA LYS A 339 0.75 24.38 -25.76
C LYS A 339 1.58 23.77 -26.89
N ILE A 340 2.09 22.54 -26.70
CA ILE A 340 3.02 21.88 -27.62
C ILE A 340 2.33 20.70 -28.33
N VAL A 341 1.51 19.95 -27.60
CA VAL A 341 0.87 18.71 -28.07
C VAL A 341 -0.64 18.86 -27.96
N PRO A 342 -1.42 18.44 -28.97
CA PRO A 342 -2.88 18.38 -28.84
C PRO A 342 -3.28 17.33 -27.79
N MET A 343 -4.17 17.73 -26.88
CA MET A 343 -4.51 16.94 -25.70
C MET A 343 -5.61 15.90 -25.94
N PHE A 344 -5.57 14.83 -25.16
CA PHE A 344 -6.49 13.69 -25.25
C PHE A 344 -6.99 13.28 -23.84
N PRO A 345 -8.13 12.57 -23.72
CA PRO A 345 -8.76 12.25 -22.44
C PRO A 345 -7.83 11.56 -21.41
N ALA A 346 -7.09 10.52 -21.80
CA ALA A 346 -6.19 9.81 -20.89
C ALA A 346 -5.07 10.72 -20.34
N TYR A 347 -4.69 11.78 -21.05
CA TYR A 347 -3.75 12.78 -20.56
C TYR A 347 -4.30 13.56 -19.37
N TYR A 348 -5.59 13.92 -19.39
CA TYR A 348 -6.24 14.61 -18.28
C TYR A 348 -6.39 13.70 -17.05
N ILE A 349 -6.68 12.42 -17.27
CA ILE A 349 -6.70 11.40 -16.19
C ILE A 349 -5.31 11.28 -15.56
N PHE A 350 -4.25 11.19 -16.38
CA PHE A 350 -2.87 11.15 -15.91
C PHE A 350 -2.52 12.39 -15.06
N ASN A 351 -2.88 13.59 -15.48
CA ASN A 351 -2.65 14.81 -14.69
C ASN A 351 -3.47 14.86 -13.40
N SER A 352 -4.70 14.35 -13.42
CA SER A 352 -5.52 14.25 -12.21
C SER A 352 -4.91 13.29 -11.17
N LEU A 353 -4.30 12.19 -11.62
CA LEU A 353 -3.55 11.28 -10.75
C LEU A 353 -2.28 11.94 -10.17
N LEU A 354 -1.57 12.77 -10.95
CA LEU A 354 -0.44 13.57 -10.43
C LEU A 354 -0.90 14.56 -9.35
N ILE A 355 -2.05 15.22 -9.55
CA ILE A 355 -2.62 16.16 -8.57
C ILE A 355 -3.07 15.40 -7.31
N LEU A 356 -3.69 14.22 -7.46
CA LEU A 356 -4.02 13.35 -6.33
C LEU A 356 -2.76 13.00 -5.53
N LEU A 357 -1.66 12.69 -6.20
CA LEU A 357 -0.38 12.40 -5.56
C LEU A 357 0.15 13.62 -4.78
N LEU A 358 0.06 14.82 -5.37
CA LEU A 358 0.40 16.08 -4.69
C LEU A 358 -0.45 16.30 -3.43
N PHE A 359 -1.75 16.03 -3.49
CA PHE A 359 -2.63 16.15 -2.32
C PHE A 359 -2.18 15.23 -1.17
N LEU A 360 -1.80 13.98 -1.48
CA LEU A 360 -1.24 13.05 -0.50
C LEU A 360 0.08 13.58 0.08
N HIS A 361 0.94 14.16 -0.75
CA HIS A 361 2.18 14.80 -0.29
C HIS A 361 1.91 15.96 0.66
N MET A 362 0.90 16.80 0.42
CA MET A 362 0.53 17.88 1.34
C MET A 362 0.13 17.36 2.71
N ILE A 363 -0.64 16.27 2.77
CA ILE A 363 -1.00 15.62 4.04
C ILE A 363 0.24 15.13 4.78
N TRP A 364 1.16 14.45 4.10
CA TRP A 364 2.39 13.98 4.75
C TRP A 364 3.33 15.12 5.14
N THR A 365 3.44 16.17 4.33
CA THR A 365 4.20 17.38 4.69
C THR A 365 3.68 17.98 5.98
N TYR A 366 2.35 18.10 6.14
CA TYR A 366 1.76 18.53 7.41
C TYR A 366 2.16 17.64 8.59
N LEU A 367 2.14 16.32 8.41
CA LEU A 367 2.54 15.37 9.46
C LEU A 367 4.04 15.47 9.79
N ILE A 368 4.91 15.65 8.80
CA ILE A 368 6.35 15.79 8.97
C ILE A 368 6.67 17.09 9.71
N LEU A 369 6.07 18.21 9.29
CA LEU A 369 6.24 19.50 9.95
C LEU A 369 5.71 19.48 11.38
N LYS A 370 4.60 18.79 11.65
CA LYS A 370 4.09 18.58 13.01
C LYS A 370 5.09 17.83 13.89
N ILE A 371 5.74 16.79 13.36
CA ILE A 371 6.78 16.04 14.09
C ILE A 371 8.00 16.94 14.33
N ALA A 372 8.45 17.68 13.32
CA ALA A 372 9.59 18.60 13.43
C ALA A 372 9.34 19.73 14.44
N TYR A 373 8.12 20.30 14.45
CA TYR A 373 7.70 21.30 15.42
C TYR A 373 7.74 20.72 16.84
N ASN A 374 7.10 19.58 17.08
CA ASN A 374 7.09 18.94 18.40
C ASN A 374 8.51 18.60 18.88
N ALA A 375 9.38 18.14 17.97
CA ALA A 375 10.78 17.85 18.26
C ALA A 375 11.56 19.07 18.76
N PHE A 376 11.32 20.24 18.14
CA PHE A 376 12.01 21.48 18.47
C PHE A 376 11.59 22.02 19.85
N TYR A 377 10.30 21.95 20.18
CA TYR A 377 9.78 22.45 21.46
C TYR A 377 10.00 21.50 22.64
N ALA A 378 10.03 20.18 22.41
CA ALA A 378 10.24 19.19 23.46
C ALA A 378 11.72 19.00 23.84
N GLY A 379 12.67 19.58 23.10
CA GLY A 379 14.11 19.40 23.32
C GLY A 379 14.62 17.96 23.05
N GLN A 380 13.72 17.03 22.72
CA GLN A 380 13.98 15.65 22.30
C GLN A 380 12.89 15.23 21.31
N MET A 381 13.27 14.51 20.24
CA MET A 381 12.33 13.82 19.34
C MET A 381 11.67 12.63 20.04
N GLU A 382 10.88 12.87 21.08
CA GLU A 382 10.07 11.85 21.68
C GLU A 382 8.85 11.56 20.79
N GLY A 383 8.68 10.28 20.44
CA GLY A 383 7.44 9.75 19.88
C GLY A 383 7.18 10.10 18.41
N ASP A 384 7.42 9.12 17.53
CA ASP A 384 6.76 9.16 16.22
C ASP A 384 5.26 8.99 16.48
N ILE A 385 4.47 10.05 16.29
CA ILE A 385 3.02 10.08 16.49
C ILE A 385 2.27 9.04 15.63
N ARG A 386 2.95 8.44 14.62
CA ARG A 386 2.43 7.32 13.84
C ARG A 386 2.78 5.95 14.44
N SER A 387 3.70 5.87 15.40
CA SER A 387 4.08 4.63 16.11
C SER A 387 3.93 4.63 17.64
N SER A 388 3.56 5.74 18.28
CA SER A 388 3.22 5.79 19.72
C SER A 388 1.86 6.45 19.99
N SER A 389 0.78 5.68 19.89
CA SER A 389 -0.26 5.66 20.92
C SER A 389 -1.08 4.38 20.76
N SER A 390 -0.63 3.34 21.45
CA SER A 390 -1.56 2.33 21.92
C SER A 390 -2.37 2.96 23.05
N GLU A 391 -3.62 3.31 22.74
CA GLU A 391 -4.76 3.38 23.67
C GLU A 391 -4.46 3.98 25.06
N ASP A 392 -4.67 5.28 25.19
CA ASP A 392 -5.16 5.95 26.42
C ASP A 392 -5.91 7.23 26.02
N ILE A 393 -6.95 7.09 25.19
CA ILE A 393 -8.01 8.10 25.05
C ILE A 393 -9.35 7.36 24.98
N SER A 394 -9.80 6.91 26.14
CA SER A 394 -11.21 6.77 26.49
C SER A 394 -11.29 6.47 27.98
N ASP A 395 -11.41 7.50 28.78
CA ASP A 395 -12.37 7.61 29.90
C ASP A 395 -11.91 8.73 30.84
N ASN A 396 -12.57 9.88 30.73
CA ASN A 396 -13.08 10.68 31.85
C ASN A 396 -13.70 11.96 31.30
N SER A 397 -14.96 11.86 30.90
CA SER A 397 -15.91 12.96 31.08
C SER A 397 -16.56 12.77 32.44
N ILE A 398 -16.31 13.69 33.38
CA ILE A 398 -17.27 14.27 34.34
C ILE A 398 -16.50 15.26 35.24
N ASP A 399 -17.12 16.44 35.40
CA ASP A 399 -16.89 17.53 36.35
C ASP A 399 -15.62 18.39 36.27
N SER A 400 -15.78 19.46 35.49
CA SER A 400 -15.25 20.78 35.80
C SER A 400 -15.91 21.36 37.07
N THR A 401 -15.16 21.49 38.15
CA THR A 401 -15.35 22.58 39.12
C THR A 401 -13.99 22.98 39.69
N PRO A 402 -13.55 24.24 39.57
CA PRO A 402 -12.28 24.68 40.13
C PRO A 402 -12.47 25.03 41.60
N LEU A 403 -11.72 24.38 42.49
CA LEU A 403 -11.50 24.89 43.84
C LEU A 403 -10.00 25.11 44.06
N ASN A 404 -9.67 26.38 44.25
CA ASN A 404 -8.44 26.89 44.82
C ASN A 404 -8.00 26.04 46.03
N ASN A 405 -6.71 25.76 46.12
CA ASN A 405 -5.98 25.97 47.37
C ASN A 405 -4.48 26.10 47.12
N SER A 406 -4.01 27.32 47.39
CA SER A 406 -2.61 27.70 47.57
C SER A 406 -2.06 27.04 48.83
N THR A 407 -0.92 26.35 48.78
CA THR A 407 -0.02 26.24 49.95
C THR A 407 1.42 25.86 49.59
N ASN A 408 2.30 26.85 49.68
CA ASN A 408 3.64 26.87 50.27
C ASN A 408 4.55 25.62 50.15
N TYR A 409 5.61 25.75 49.35
CA TYR A 409 6.84 24.96 49.52
C TYR A 409 7.82 25.69 50.43
N VAL A 410 8.08 25.12 51.61
CA VAL A 410 9.19 25.47 52.51
C VAL A 410 10.39 24.60 52.16
N THR A 411 11.50 25.27 51.85
CA THR A 411 12.83 24.71 51.59
C THR A 411 13.42 24.08 52.86
N LYS A 412 13.95 22.85 52.76
CA LYS A 412 14.73 22.22 53.84
C LYS A 412 16.14 21.88 53.34
N GLN A 413 17.10 22.74 53.68
CA GLN A 413 18.53 22.41 53.71
C GLN A 413 18.78 21.40 54.83
N ASN A 414 19.69 20.44 54.60
CA ASN A 414 20.31 19.69 55.69
C ASN A 414 21.80 19.48 55.41
N SER A 415 22.60 20.07 56.29
CA SER A 415 24.04 19.89 56.47
C SER A 415 24.35 18.53 57.10
N ARG A 416 25.50 17.95 56.74
CA ARG A 416 26.15 16.91 57.55
C ARG A 416 27.64 17.20 57.66
N GLN A 417 28.06 17.43 58.90
CA GLN A 417 29.44 17.63 59.38
C GLN A 417 30.28 16.35 59.23
N LYS A 418 31.59 16.56 59.02
CA LYS A 418 32.68 15.61 59.24
C LYS A 418 33.36 15.90 60.59
N VAL A 419 33.59 14.86 61.39
CA VAL A 419 34.54 14.71 62.51
C VAL A 419 34.77 13.18 62.56
N HIS A 420 35.96 12.56 62.61
CA HIS A 420 37.34 12.94 62.87
C HIS A 420 38.27 12.53 61.72
#